data_AF-A0AAD2Q0R6-F1
#
_entry.id   AF-A0AAD2Q0R6-F1
#
_cell.length_a   1.000
_cell.length_b   1.000
_cell.length_c   1.000
_cell.angle_alpha   90.00
_cell.angle_beta   90.00
_cell.angle_gamma   90.00
#
_symmetry.space_group_name_H-M   'P 1'
#
loop_
_entity.id
_entity.type
_entity.pdbx_description
1 polymer ?
#
loop_
_entity_poly.entity_id
_entity_poly.type
_entity_poly.pdbx_seq_one_letter_code
_entity_poly.pdbx_strand_id
1 'polypeptide(L)'
;MQFKSSIFIILASFVAASQQASCHMGSPAQPSLDQQSMHSCLTGYRTDNWDGMDCGGRTWYKGEMNGWKTPQTCYDACATCISEAIDNNVDEVQCDQWVGIIECWIGFN
;
A
#
# COMPACT_ATOMS: atom_id res chain seq x y z
N MET A 1 -32.26 -29.21 34.83
CA MET A 1 -32.38 -28.34 33.64
C MET A 1 -31.08 -27.56 33.54
N GLN A 2 -30.24 -27.82 32.53
CA GLN A 2 -28.99 -27.08 32.32
C GLN A 2 -29.20 -26.02 31.23
N PHE A 3 -29.03 -24.75 31.59
CA PHE A 3 -29.05 -23.63 30.64
C PHE A 3 -27.64 -23.46 30.05
N LYS A 4 -27.50 -23.74 28.75
CA LYS A 4 -26.28 -23.46 27.99
C LYS A 4 -26.28 -21.98 27.60
N SER A 5 -25.52 -21.15 28.31
CA SER A 5 -25.24 -19.78 27.88
C SER A 5 -24.31 -19.81 26.67
N SER A 6 -24.81 -19.34 25.52
CA SER A 6 -24.00 -19.10 24.32
C SER A 6 -23.44 -17.68 24.39
N ILE A 7 -22.12 -17.57 24.42
CA ILE A 7 -21.39 -16.30 24.36
C ILE A 7 -21.40 -15.81 22.90
N PHE A 8 -22.10 -14.71 22.63
CA PHE A 8 -21.98 -13.98 21.38
C PHE A 8 -20.78 -13.02 21.49
N ILE A 9 -19.66 -13.38 20.87
CA ILE A 9 -18.54 -12.45 20.69
C ILE A 9 -18.90 -11.55 19.52
N ILE A 10 -19.35 -10.32 19.81
CA ILE A 10 -19.51 -9.28 18.81
C ILE A 10 -18.10 -8.74 18.52
N LEU A 11 -17.49 -9.15 17.40
CA LEU A 11 -16.30 -8.48 16.87
C LEU A 11 -16.72 -7.07 16.43
N ALA A 12 -16.37 -6.07 17.21
CA ALA A 12 -16.44 -4.68 16.77
C ALA A 12 -15.38 -4.45 15.71
N SER A 13 -15.79 -4.38 14.45
CA SER A 13 -14.94 -3.91 13.35
C SER A 13 -14.71 -2.40 13.56
N PHE A 14 -13.55 -2.04 14.08
CA PHE A 14 -13.09 -0.65 14.06
C PHE A 14 -12.82 -0.28 12.61
N VAL A 15 -13.78 0.36 11.94
CA VAL A 15 -13.50 1.07 10.70
C VAL A 15 -12.78 2.36 11.13
N ALA A 16 -11.45 2.30 11.19
CA ALA A 16 -10.67 3.52 11.24
C ALA A 16 -11.06 4.33 9.99
N ALA A 17 -11.55 5.55 10.19
CA ALA A 17 -11.72 6.50 9.09
C ALA A 17 -10.32 6.81 8.54
N SER A 18 -9.86 6.00 7.60
CA SER A 18 -8.59 6.18 6.92
C SER A 18 -8.71 7.44 6.09
N GLN A 19 -7.75 8.35 6.27
CA GLN A 19 -7.40 9.30 5.24
C GLN A 19 -7.23 8.48 3.95
N GLN A 20 -8.06 8.75 2.95
CA GLN A 20 -8.27 7.82 1.84
C GLN A 20 -7.10 7.90 0.88
N ALA A 21 -6.15 6.99 1.07
CA ALA A 21 -5.15 6.72 0.06
C ALA A 21 -5.89 6.30 -1.21
N SER A 22 -5.60 6.98 -2.32
CA SER A 22 -6.18 6.70 -3.62
C SER A 22 -5.21 5.83 -4.40
N CYS A 23 -5.66 4.67 -4.86
CA CYS A 23 -4.80 3.73 -5.57
C CYS A 23 -5.23 3.59 -7.02
N HIS A 24 -4.29 3.87 -7.90
CA HIS A 24 -4.41 3.85 -9.34
C HIS A 24 -3.59 2.68 -9.85
N MET A 25 -4.25 1.62 -10.30
CA MET A 25 -3.60 0.42 -10.82
C MET A 25 -3.67 0.42 -12.35
N GLY A 26 -2.61 -0.05 -12.98
CA GLY A 26 -2.48 -0.20 -14.42
C GLY A 26 -3.13 -1.47 -14.96
N SER A 27 -2.59 -1.90 -16.10
CA SER A 27 -3.02 -3.10 -16.81
C SER A 27 -2.31 -4.35 -16.29
N PRO A 28 -2.75 -5.57 -16.66
CA PRO A 28 -1.98 -6.77 -16.35
C PRO A 28 -0.57 -6.73 -16.96
N ALA A 29 0.45 -7.05 -16.17
CA ALA A 29 1.85 -7.04 -16.57
C ALA A 29 2.20 -8.13 -17.61
N GLN A 30 2.94 -7.72 -18.65
CA GLN A 30 3.51 -8.59 -19.69
C GLN A 30 4.98 -8.18 -19.95
N PRO A 31 6.00 -9.01 -19.63
CA PRO A 31 5.90 -10.30 -18.94
C PRO A 31 5.38 -10.16 -17.49
N SER A 32 5.03 -11.28 -16.87
CA SER A 32 4.65 -11.31 -15.45
C SER A 32 5.77 -10.78 -14.56
N LEU A 33 5.38 -10.09 -13.49
CA LEU A 33 6.29 -9.59 -12.47
C LEU A 33 6.92 -10.75 -11.69
N ASP A 34 8.11 -10.54 -11.16
CA ASP A 34 8.57 -11.33 -10.02
C ASP A 34 7.88 -10.83 -8.74
N GLN A 35 6.68 -11.34 -8.49
CA GLN A 35 5.83 -10.92 -7.35
C GLN A 35 6.54 -11.10 -6.00
N GLN A 36 7.42 -12.10 -5.85
CA GLN A 36 8.16 -12.33 -4.61
C GLN A 36 9.19 -11.22 -4.37
N SER A 37 9.93 -10.85 -5.42
CA SER A 37 10.86 -9.71 -5.34
C SER A 37 10.11 -8.41 -5.08
N MET A 38 8.97 -8.19 -5.74
CA MET A 38 8.13 -7.01 -5.54
C MET A 38 7.64 -6.87 -4.09
N HIS A 39 7.14 -7.95 -3.48
CA HIS A 39 6.73 -7.95 -2.06
C HIS A 39 7.91 -7.73 -1.10
N SER A 40 9.09 -8.26 -1.45
CA SER A 40 10.31 -8.02 -0.68
C SER A 40 10.71 -6.56 -0.71
N CYS A 41 10.60 -5.92 -1.88
CA CYS A 41 10.86 -4.49 -2.03
C CYS A 41 9.82 -3.62 -1.34
N LEU A 42 8.54 -3.97 -1.44
CA LEU A 42 7.50 -3.30 -0.65
C LEU A 42 7.83 -3.36 0.85
N THR A 43 8.23 -4.52 1.37
CA THR A 43 8.61 -4.67 2.78
C THR A 43 9.83 -3.81 3.14
N GLY A 44 10.87 -3.81 2.30
CA GLY A 44 12.09 -3.01 2.49
C GLY A 44 11.87 -1.51 2.30
N TYR A 45 10.84 -1.10 1.57
CA TYR A 45 10.49 0.29 1.31
C TYR A 45 10.23 1.07 2.60
N ARG A 46 9.70 0.40 3.63
CA ARG A 46 9.46 1.02 4.93
C ARG A 46 10.74 1.54 5.59
N THR A 47 11.88 0.91 5.30
CA THR A 47 13.16 1.17 5.97
C THR A 47 14.18 1.85 5.07
N ASP A 48 14.13 1.62 3.76
CA ASP A 48 15.11 2.11 2.79
C ASP A 48 14.46 3.03 1.74
N ASN A 49 15.26 3.92 1.15
CA ASN A 49 14.77 4.76 0.06
C ASN A 49 14.96 4.06 -1.29
N TRP A 50 13.88 3.54 -1.87
CA TRP A 50 13.87 2.84 -3.17
C TRP A 50 13.48 3.72 -4.36
N ASP A 51 13.45 5.04 -4.17
CA ASP A 51 13.15 5.95 -5.28
C ASP A 51 14.17 5.79 -6.42
N GLY A 52 13.69 5.44 -7.61
CA GLY A 52 14.49 5.19 -8.80
C GLY A 52 15.18 3.81 -8.86
N MET A 53 14.83 2.87 -7.96
CA MET A 53 15.41 1.53 -7.98
C MET A 53 14.56 0.55 -8.81
N ASP A 54 15.23 -0.35 -9.54
CA ASP A 54 14.59 -1.49 -10.18
C ASP A 54 14.43 -2.62 -9.16
N CYS A 55 13.20 -3.09 -8.99
CA CYS A 55 12.91 -4.31 -8.27
C CYS A 55 11.82 -5.10 -8.98
N GLY A 56 12.04 -6.42 -9.13
CA GLY A 56 11.10 -7.31 -9.78
C GLY A 56 10.85 -6.97 -11.26
N GLY A 57 11.77 -6.22 -11.90
CA GLY A 57 11.64 -5.73 -13.27
C GLY A 57 10.80 -4.45 -13.39
N ARG A 58 10.60 -3.73 -12.30
CA ARG A 58 9.82 -2.48 -12.24
C ARG A 58 10.61 -1.40 -11.54
N THR A 59 10.50 -0.18 -12.04
CA THR A 59 11.11 0.99 -11.43
C THR A 59 10.19 1.51 -10.35
N TRP A 60 10.68 1.51 -9.11
CA TRP A 60 9.96 2.04 -7.96
C TRP A 60 10.20 3.54 -7.83
N TYR A 61 9.19 4.26 -7.38
CA TYR A 61 9.26 5.71 -7.24
C TYR A 61 8.52 6.20 -6.00
N LYS A 62 8.91 7.40 -5.58
CA LYS A 62 8.23 8.12 -4.51
C LYS A 62 8.36 9.61 -4.62
N GLY A 63 7.41 10.31 -4.02
CA GLY A 63 7.58 11.72 -3.81
C GLY A 63 6.63 12.27 -2.78
N GLU A 64 6.87 13.53 -2.48
CA GLU A 64 6.12 14.29 -1.51
C GLU A 64 6.00 15.74 -1.97
N MET A 65 4.86 16.36 -1.66
CA MET A 65 4.62 17.78 -1.82
C MET A 65 4.37 18.45 -0.48
N ASN A 66 4.66 19.75 -0.42
CA ASN A 66 4.31 20.64 0.69
C ASN A 66 4.82 20.18 2.07
N GLY A 67 5.97 19.49 2.09
CA GLY A 67 6.69 19.13 3.31
C GLY A 67 5.96 18.08 4.14
N TRP A 68 5.61 16.95 3.51
CA TRP A 68 5.01 15.78 4.16
C TRP A 68 5.78 15.38 5.42
N LYS A 69 5.25 15.76 6.60
CA LYS A 69 5.90 15.62 7.91
C LYS A 69 5.10 14.76 8.90
N THR A 70 3.98 14.18 8.48
CA THR A 70 3.00 13.53 9.37
C THR A 70 3.39 12.10 9.75
N PRO A 71 3.05 11.61 10.98
CA PRO A 71 3.60 10.37 11.56
C PRO A 71 3.09 9.06 10.96
N GLN A 72 2.00 9.10 10.20
CA GLN A 72 1.53 7.94 9.43
C GLN A 72 2.26 8.01 8.10
N THR A 73 3.23 7.12 7.91
CA THR A 73 4.11 7.20 6.75
C THR A 73 3.28 7.00 5.48
N CYS A 74 3.67 7.63 4.37
CA CYS A 74 3.01 7.41 3.08
C CYS A 74 2.86 5.92 2.77
N TYR A 75 3.91 5.17 3.12
CA TYR A 75 3.94 3.72 3.13
C TYR A 75 2.79 3.08 3.93
N ASP A 76 2.57 3.45 5.20
CA ASP A 76 1.51 2.84 6.01
C ASP A 76 0.10 3.07 5.41
N ALA A 77 -0.10 4.17 4.69
CA ALA A 77 -1.36 4.46 4.01
C ALA A 77 -1.54 3.64 2.71
N CYS A 78 -0.45 3.31 2.04
CA CYS A 78 -0.44 2.80 0.68
C CYS A 78 -0.02 1.33 0.53
N ALA A 79 0.63 0.75 1.55
CA ALA A 79 1.22 -0.58 1.47
C ALA A 79 0.20 -1.68 1.12
N THR A 80 -1.01 -1.61 1.69
CA THR A 80 -2.05 -2.61 1.39
C THR A 80 -2.44 -2.61 -0.08
N CYS A 81 -2.68 -1.44 -0.69
CA CYS A 81 -3.11 -1.44 -2.09
C CYS A 81 -1.97 -1.76 -3.06
N ILE A 82 -0.72 -1.41 -2.72
CA ILE A 82 0.44 -1.82 -3.53
C ILE A 82 0.64 -3.33 -3.45
N SER A 83 0.47 -3.93 -2.26
CA SER A 83 0.47 -5.38 -2.09
C SER A 83 -0.60 -6.03 -3.00
N GLU A 84 -1.82 -5.49 -3.01
CA GLU A 84 -2.90 -5.98 -3.89
C GLU A 84 -2.57 -5.82 -5.38
N ALA A 85 -1.94 -4.72 -5.77
CA ALA A 85 -1.48 -4.50 -7.15
C ALA A 85 -0.43 -5.55 -7.57
N ILE A 86 0.53 -5.83 -6.69
CA ILE A 86 1.53 -6.89 -6.90
C ILE A 86 0.83 -8.24 -7.05
N ASP A 87 -0.10 -8.57 -6.16
CA ASP A 87 -0.85 -9.84 -6.19
C ASP A 87 -1.70 -10.00 -7.46
N ASN A 88 -2.26 -8.90 -7.97
CA ASN A 88 -2.99 -8.84 -9.23
C ASN A 88 -2.09 -8.80 -10.48
N ASN A 89 -0.77 -8.79 -10.30
CA ASN A 89 0.23 -8.78 -11.37
C ASN A 89 -0.02 -7.62 -12.36
N VAL A 90 -0.18 -6.39 -11.87
CA VAL A 90 -0.33 -5.19 -12.71
C VAL A 90 1.02 -4.59 -13.10
N ASP A 91 1.10 -3.91 -14.24
CA ASP A 91 2.34 -3.30 -14.74
C ASP A 91 2.75 -2.03 -13.98
N GLU A 92 1.78 -1.28 -13.48
CA GLU A 92 2.02 -0.09 -12.69
C GLU A 92 1.01 0.06 -11.55
N VAL A 93 1.44 0.74 -10.49
CA VAL A 93 0.54 1.24 -9.45
C VAL A 93 1.07 2.56 -8.93
N GLN A 94 0.17 3.51 -8.72
CA GLN A 94 0.42 4.71 -7.96
C GLN A 94 -0.57 4.78 -6.80
N CYS A 95 -0.07 4.99 -5.60
CA CYS A 95 -0.88 5.31 -4.45
C CYS A 95 -0.57 6.72 -3.98
N ASP A 96 -1.62 7.55 -3.90
CA ASP A 96 -1.55 8.93 -3.47
C ASP A 96 -2.28 9.10 -2.14
N GLN A 97 -1.65 9.76 -1.17
CA GLN A 97 -2.30 10.09 0.09
C GLN A 97 -2.27 11.60 0.32
N TRP A 98 -3.43 12.13 0.70
CA TRP A 98 -3.64 13.56 0.89
C TRP A 98 -3.99 13.89 2.35
N VAL A 99 -3.33 14.93 2.89
CA VAL A 99 -3.68 15.57 4.16
C VAL A 99 -3.80 17.06 3.93
N GLY A 100 -5.02 17.52 3.64
CA GLY A 100 -5.27 18.90 3.22
C GLY A 100 -4.62 19.19 1.86
N ILE A 101 -3.60 20.04 1.84
CA ILE A 101 -2.83 20.38 0.64
C ILE A 101 -1.50 19.63 0.53
N ILE A 102 -1.19 18.79 1.53
CA ILE A 102 0.05 18.01 1.57
C ILE A 102 -0.25 16.66 0.94
N GLU A 103 0.62 16.23 0.03
CA GLU A 103 0.49 14.99 -0.72
C GLU A 103 1.76 14.16 -0.58
N CYS A 104 1.60 12.85 -0.56
CA CYS A 104 2.67 11.93 -0.86
C CYS A 104 2.18 10.90 -1.87
N TRP A 105 3.10 10.39 -2.67
CA TRP A 105 2.82 9.31 -3.63
C TRP A 105 3.92 8.27 -3.62
N ILE A 106 3.53 7.01 -3.76
CA ILE A 106 4.44 5.88 -3.87
C ILE A 106 3.92 4.89 -4.92
N GLY A 107 4.82 4.22 -5.63
CA GLY A 107 4.41 3.34 -6.71
C GLY A 107 5.55 2.64 -7.43
N PHE A 108 5.18 1.91 -8.50
CA PHE A 108 6.10 1.29 -9.45
C PHE A 108 5.53 1.33 -10.87
N ASN A 109 6.40 1.24 -11.88
CA ASN A 109 6.05 1.09 -13.30
C ASN A 109 7.07 0.24 -14.08
#